data_AF-A0A349J5Z5-F1
#
_entry.id   AF-A0A349J5Z5-F1
#
_cell.length_a   1.000
_cell.length_b   1.000
_cell.length_c   1.000
_cell.angle_alpha   90.00
_cell.angle_beta   90.00
_cell.angle_gamma   90.00
#
_symmetry.space_group_name_H-M   'P 1'
#
loop_
_entity.id
_entity.type
_entity.pdbx_description
1 polymer ?
#
loop_
_entity_poly.entity_id
_entity_poly.type
_entity_poly.pdbx_seq_one_letter_code
_entity_poly.pdbx_strand_id
1 'polypeptide(L)'
;MHKRGFTLAEVLVVIAIIGTLSGLGLPAISAVLRTVRRTACASNLRQVGMSALAYAEDWSGLLPAEGACGVQNVAKSPAWFVLLPPYLDDERVRVHSVFQCAAFRWSGPQAFDNATPKSFKMNSYLDAAKRPRHYRLGSIRGGREAEVVLFADAVAGETGMGQWGHLVGSGVSDERHPGAVNALCLDGHTQSSVRTPEDGRWSQALTWVPPGWAGGP
;
A
#
# COMPACT_ATOMS: atom_id res chain seq x y z
N MET A 1 60.39 5.26 25.51
CA MET A 1 59.32 5.86 24.66
C MET A 1 58.12 6.13 25.56
N HIS A 2 57.88 7.38 25.96
CA HIS A 2 56.75 7.74 26.82
C HIS A 2 55.46 7.76 26.01
N LYS A 3 54.55 6.81 26.26
CA LYS A 3 53.20 6.86 25.71
C LYS A 3 52.45 8.00 26.40
N ARG A 4 52.02 9.02 25.64
CA ARG A 4 51.10 10.06 26.14
C ARG A 4 49.78 9.37 26.48
N GLY A 5 49.39 9.39 27.76
CA GLY A 5 48.08 8.93 28.22
C GLY A 5 47.04 10.03 28.04
N PHE A 6 45.82 9.65 27.68
CA PHE A 6 44.68 10.57 27.60
C PHE A 6 44.34 11.11 28.99
N THR A 7 44.08 12.40 29.08
CA THR A 7 43.57 13.02 30.31
C THR A 7 42.06 12.81 30.43
N LEU A 8 41.55 12.78 31.66
CA LEU A 8 40.12 12.64 31.93
C LEU A 8 39.29 13.76 31.27
N ALA A 9 39.84 14.98 31.21
CA ALA A 9 39.21 16.12 30.57
C ALA A 9 39.10 15.95 29.04
N GLU A 10 40.13 15.40 28.38
CA GLU A 10 40.10 15.11 26.94
C GLU A 10 39.03 14.06 26.60
N VAL A 11 38.85 13.04 27.42
CA VAL A 11 37.78 12.05 27.21
C VAL A 11 36.41 12.68 27.46
N LEU A 12 36.28 13.51 28.49
CA LEU A 12 35.01 14.14 28.87
C LEU A 12 34.49 15.11 27.79
N VAL A 13 35.38 15.91 27.17
CA VAL A 13 34.96 16.82 26.09
C VAL A 13 34.53 16.06 24.83
N VAL A 14 35.18 14.93 24.52
CA VAL A 14 34.84 14.11 23.35
C VAL A 14 33.47 13.48 23.52
N ILE A 15 33.16 12.89 24.68
CA ILE A 15 31.83 12.34 24.93
C ILE A 15 30.75 13.43 24.96
N ALA A 16 31.06 14.63 25.44
CA ALA A 16 30.15 15.77 25.40
C ALA A 16 29.82 16.18 23.96
N ILE A 17 30.82 16.29 23.09
CA ILE A 17 30.64 16.61 21.67
C ILE A 17 29.85 15.51 20.96
N ILE A 18 30.21 14.23 21.16
CA ILE A 18 29.49 13.09 20.56
C ILE A 18 28.03 13.08 21.05
N GLY A 19 27.78 13.36 22.33
CA GLY A 19 26.45 13.43 22.92
C GLY A 19 25.61 14.55 22.31
N THR A 20 26.15 15.76 22.16
CA THR A 20 25.45 16.88 21.51
C THR A 20 25.13 16.58 20.04
N LEU A 21 26.10 16.07 19.28
CA LEU A 21 25.91 15.72 17.87
C LEU A 21 24.87 14.60 17.69
N SER A 22 24.91 13.58 18.55
CA SER A 22 23.95 12.47 18.52
C SER A 22 22.54 12.91 18.91
N GLY A 23 22.42 13.79 19.92
CA GLY A 23 21.14 14.32 20.39
C GLY A 23 20.39 15.14 19.32
N LEU A 24 21.12 15.90 18.49
CA LEU A 24 20.54 16.66 17.38
C LEU A 24 20.22 15.78 16.15
N GLY A 25 20.94 14.66 15.96
CA GLY A 25 20.78 13.78 14.80
C GLY A 25 19.56 12.86 14.84
N LEU A 26 19.20 12.33 16.01
CA LEU A 26 18.11 11.36 16.17
C LEU A 26 16.75 11.81 15.58
N PRO A 27 16.22 13.03 15.88
CA PRO A 27 14.93 13.46 15.34
C PRO A 27 14.93 13.58 13.82
N ALA A 28 16.04 14.04 13.22
CA ALA A 28 16.17 14.18 11.77
C ALA A 28 16.12 12.82 11.05
N ILE A 29 16.78 11.80 11.60
CA ILE A 29 16.79 10.44 11.04
C ILE A 29 15.37 9.85 11.03
N SER A 30 14.58 10.08 12.09
CA SER A 30 13.20 9.56 12.17
C SER A 30 12.30 10.10 11.05
N ALA A 31 12.48 11.37 10.66
CA ALA A 31 11.76 11.99 9.56
C ALA A 31 12.16 11.39 8.21
N VAL A 32 13.47 11.21 7.98
CA VAL A 32 14.00 10.58 6.76
C VAL A 32 13.45 9.16 6.60
N LEU A 33 13.46 8.35 7.67
CA LEU A 33 12.94 6.99 7.63
C LEU A 33 11.44 6.94 7.30
N ARG A 34 10.63 7.91 7.76
CA ARG A 34 9.21 8.00 7.36
C ARG A 34 9.07 8.21 5.86
N THR A 35 9.86 9.13 5.29
CA THR A 35 9.87 9.37 3.84
C THR A 35 10.33 8.14 3.06
N VAL A 36 11.40 7.48 3.49
CA VAL A 36 11.91 6.25 2.84
C VAL A 36 10.87 5.13 2.87
N ARG A 37 10.18 4.93 4.00
CA ARG A 37 9.10 3.94 4.10
C ARG A 37 7.95 4.26 3.15
N ARG A 38 7.60 5.55 3.03
CA ARG A 38 6.56 6.01 2.12
C ARG A 38 6.93 5.78 0.65
N THR A 39 8.16 6.12 0.24
CA THR A 39 8.61 5.91 -1.13
C THR A 39 8.68 4.43 -1.47
N ALA A 40 9.10 3.58 -0.53
CA ALA A 40 9.03 2.13 -0.68
C ALA A 40 7.59 1.62 -0.87
N CYS A 41 6.63 2.11 -0.08
CA CYS A 41 5.22 1.78 -0.26
C CYS A 41 4.68 2.21 -1.62
N ALA A 42 5.03 3.42 -2.09
CA ALA A 42 4.62 3.89 -3.41
C ALA A 42 5.19 3.01 -4.54
N SER A 43 6.45 2.57 -4.41
CA SER A 43 7.06 1.63 -5.35
C SER A 43 6.36 0.26 -5.35
N ASN A 44 6.07 -0.29 -4.16
CA ASN A 44 5.33 -1.54 -4.03
C ASN A 44 3.93 -1.45 -4.63
N LEU A 45 3.22 -0.36 -4.34
CA LEU A 45 1.89 -0.07 -4.89
C LEU A 45 1.92 -0.03 -6.43
N ARG A 46 2.96 0.57 -7.01
CA ARG A 46 3.17 0.58 -8.46
C ARG A 46 3.42 -0.82 -9.02
N GLN A 47 4.23 -1.66 -8.36
CA GLN A 47 4.46 -3.05 -8.79
C GLN A 47 3.15 -3.86 -8.77
N VAL A 48 2.36 -3.73 -7.72
CA VAL A 48 1.02 -4.34 -7.62
C VAL A 48 0.11 -3.85 -8.75
N GLY A 49 0.09 -2.53 -9.00
CA GLY A 49 -0.65 -1.93 -10.10
C GLY A 49 -0.30 -2.51 -11.46
N MET A 50 0.99 -2.53 -11.79
CA MET A 50 1.48 -3.08 -13.05
C MET A 50 1.13 -4.56 -13.20
N SER A 51 1.23 -5.35 -12.12
CA SER A 51 0.82 -6.75 -12.15
C SER A 51 -0.68 -6.92 -12.42
N ALA A 52 -1.53 -6.03 -11.89
CA ALA A 52 -2.97 -6.05 -12.17
C ALA A 52 -3.32 -5.68 -13.61
N LEU A 53 -2.59 -4.74 -14.19
CA LEU A 53 -2.75 -4.37 -15.61
C LEU A 53 -2.26 -5.51 -16.53
N ALA A 54 -1.11 -6.11 -16.23
CA ALA A 54 -0.60 -7.28 -16.96
C ALA A 54 -1.58 -8.48 -16.89
N TYR A 55 -2.14 -8.75 -15.71
CA TYR A 55 -3.21 -9.74 -15.56
C TYR A 55 -4.41 -9.41 -16.46
N ALA A 56 -4.82 -8.14 -16.52
CA ALA A 56 -5.95 -7.76 -17.35
C ALA A 56 -5.66 -7.93 -18.85
N GLU A 57 -4.43 -7.70 -19.30
CA GLU A 57 -4.02 -7.98 -20.69
C GLU A 57 -4.23 -9.46 -21.06
N ASP A 58 -3.81 -10.38 -20.18
CA ASP A 58 -3.99 -11.82 -20.37
C ASP A 58 -5.47 -12.26 -20.28
N TRP A 59 -6.26 -11.56 -19.47
CA TRP A 59 -7.66 -11.91 -19.18
C TRP A 59 -8.69 -11.02 -19.89
N SER A 60 -8.46 -10.67 -21.16
CA SER A 60 -9.42 -9.92 -22.01
C SER A 60 -9.90 -8.59 -21.39
N GLY A 61 -8.97 -7.90 -20.75
CA GLY A 61 -9.17 -6.63 -20.06
C GLY A 61 -9.79 -6.73 -18.67
N LEU A 62 -10.02 -7.94 -18.13
CA LEU A 62 -10.66 -8.15 -16.83
C LEU A 62 -9.65 -7.97 -15.68
N LEU A 63 -9.92 -7.04 -14.77
CA LEU A 63 -9.15 -6.90 -13.54
C LEU A 63 -9.44 -8.05 -12.55
N PRO A 64 -8.50 -8.42 -11.67
CA PRO A 64 -8.77 -9.41 -10.62
C PRO A 64 -9.88 -8.93 -9.67
N ALA A 65 -10.45 -9.84 -8.86
CA ALA A 65 -11.40 -9.43 -7.83
C ALA A 65 -10.69 -8.69 -6.70
N GLU A 66 -11.38 -7.74 -6.10
CA GLU A 66 -10.90 -6.99 -4.94
C GLU A 66 -10.73 -7.88 -3.71
N GLY A 67 -11.43 -9.01 -3.61
CA GLY A 67 -11.33 -9.92 -2.47
C GLY A 67 -11.70 -11.36 -2.80
N ALA A 68 -11.85 -12.19 -1.77
CA ALA A 68 -12.09 -13.62 -1.92
C ALA A 68 -13.52 -13.99 -2.36
N CYS A 69 -14.44 -13.03 -2.46
CA CYS A 69 -15.82 -13.22 -2.94
C CYS A 69 -16.55 -14.44 -2.33
N GLY A 70 -16.33 -14.75 -1.04
CA GLY A 70 -16.94 -15.90 -0.35
C GLY A 70 -16.29 -17.26 -0.63
N VAL A 71 -15.20 -17.31 -1.41
CA VAL A 71 -14.43 -18.54 -1.66
C VAL A 71 -13.59 -18.87 -0.44
N GLN A 72 -13.85 -20.04 0.16
CA GLN A 72 -13.13 -20.52 1.34
C GLN A 72 -11.74 -21.10 1.00
N ASN A 73 -11.59 -21.69 -0.19
CA ASN A 73 -10.30 -22.22 -0.65
C ASN A 73 -9.43 -21.07 -1.21
N VAL A 74 -8.42 -20.67 -0.44
CA VAL A 74 -7.49 -19.59 -0.79
C VAL A 74 -6.85 -19.80 -2.17
N ALA A 75 -6.48 -21.04 -2.53
CA ALA A 75 -5.83 -21.35 -3.80
C ALA A 75 -6.76 -21.19 -5.02
N LYS A 76 -8.08 -21.10 -4.80
CA LYS A 76 -9.09 -20.86 -5.84
C LYS A 76 -9.74 -19.48 -5.72
N SER A 77 -9.23 -18.63 -4.84
CA SER A 77 -9.75 -17.30 -4.60
C SER A 77 -9.54 -16.42 -5.84
N PRO A 78 -10.56 -15.68 -6.31
CA PRO A 78 -10.39 -14.73 -7.41
C PRO A 78 -9.70 -13.43 -6.99
N ALA A 79 -9.27 -13.34 -5.72
CA ALA A 79 -8.67 -12.15 -5.16
C ALA A 79 -7.34 -11.78 -5.84
N TRP A 80 -7.14 -10.50 -6.09
CA TRP A 80 -5.92 -9.96 -6.70
C TRP A 80 -4.63 -10.44 -6.01
N PHE A 81 -4.60 -10.47 -4.69
CA PHE A 81 -3.40 -10.89 -3.95
C PHE A 81 -3.09 -12.40 -4.05
N VAL A 82 -3.99 -13.19 -4.66
CA VAL A 82 -3.77 -14.61 -5.03
C VAL A 82 -3.45 -14.76 -6.51
N LEU A 83 -4.02 -13.91 -7.38
CA LEU A 83 -3.86 -13.99 -8.84
C LEU A 83 -2.69 -13.20 -9.42
N LEU A 84 -2.26 -12.13 -8.74
CA LEU A 84 -1.14 -11.29 -9.17
C LEU A 84 0.28 -11.83 -8.86
N PRO A 85 0.51 -12.71 -7.87
CA PRO A 85 1.84 -13.27 -7.61
C PRO A 85 2.63 -13.78 -8.82
N PRO A 86 2.04 -14.50 -9.81
CA PRO A 86 2.78 -14.95 -10.98
C PRO A 86 3.29 -13.82 -11.89
N TYR A 87 2.70 -12.63 -11.78
CA TYR A 87 3.09 -11.42 -12.53
C TYR A 87 4.08 -10.54 -11.75
N LEU A 88 4.38 -10.95 -10.53
CA LEU A 88 5.41 -10.35 -9.69
C LEU A 88 6.56 -11.34 -9.72
N ASP A 89 7.77 -10.93 -10.09
CA ASP A 89 8.99 -11.77 -10.03
C ASP A 89 9.38 -12.19 -8.58
N ASP A 90 8.43 -12.15 -7.65
CA ASP A 90 8.57 -12.55 -6.26
C ASP A 90 8.19 -14.04 -6.14
N GLU A 91 9.22 -14.89 -6.23
CA GLU A 91 9.13 -16.36 -6.31
C GLU A 91 8.36 -17.01 -5.13
N ARG A 92 8.02 -16.24 -4.08
CA ARG A 92 7.09 -16.66 -3.03
C ARG A 92 6.35 -15.47 -2.47
N VAL A 93 5.01 -15.52 -2.48
CA VAL A 93 4.17 -14.69 -1.61
C VAL A 93 4.45 -15.07 -0.15
N ARG A 94 5.51 -14.50 0.41
CA ARG A 94 5.87 -14.63 1.82
C ARG A 94 5.09 -13.59 2.61
N VAL A 95 5.11 -13.73 3.94
CA VAL A 95 4.60 -12.71 4.87
C VAL A 95 5.10 -11.32 4.51
N HIS A 96 6.33 -11.17 4.02
CA HIS A 96 6.89 -9.89 3.58
C HIS A 96 6.91 -9.75 2.05
N SER A 97 5.76 -9.94 1.42
CA SER A 97 5.58 -9.70 -0.02
C SER A 97 5.40 -8.22 -0.34
N VAL A 98 5.48 -7.88 -1.62
CA VAL A 98 5.15 -6.53 -2.16
C VAL A 98 3.75 -6.03 -1.75
N PHE A 99 2.87 -6.90 -1.24
CA PHE A 99 1.54 -6.56 -0.76
C PHE A 99 1.52 -5.94 0.65
N GLN A 100 2.66 -5.95 1.34
CA GLN A 100 2.84 -5.36 2.65
C GLN A 100 3.81 -4.18 2.64
N CYS A 101 3.56 -3.22 3.52
CA CYS A 101 4.49 -2.16 3.84
C CYS A 101 5.70 -2.75 4.57
N ALA A 102 6.92 -2.34 4.21
CA ALA A 102 8.16 -2.82 4.83
C ALA A 102 8.26 -2.51 6.35
N ALA A 103 7.51 -1.51 6.82
CA ALA A 103 7.42 -1.17 8.24
C ALA A 103 6.38 -1.99 9.00
N PHE A 104 5.46 -2.67 8.30
CA PHE A 104 4.49 -3.53 8.94
C PHE A 104 5.20 -4.77 9.51
N ARG A 105 4.80 -5.18 10.72
CA ARG A 105 5.31 -6.36 11.41
C ARG A 105 4.14 -7.29 11.67
N TRP A 106 4.08 -8.39 10.93
CA TRP A 106 3.09 -9.44 11.12
C TRP A 106 3.70 -10.58 11.94
N SER A 107 2.99 -11.01 12.97
CA SER A 107 3.39 -12.13 13.85
C SER A 107 2.56 -13.40 13.65
N GLY A 108 1.65 -13.42 12.67
CA GLY A 108 0.82 -14.59 12.36
C GLY A 108 1.50 -15.60 11.41
N PRO A 109 0.71 -16.51 10.79
CA PRO A 109 1.24 -17.58 9.95
C PRO A 109 2.17 -17.09 8.83
N GLN A 110 3.17 -17.91 8.49
CA GLN A 110 4.17 -17.56 7.48
C GLN A 110 3.70 -17.70 6.02
N ALA A 111 2.58 -18.39 5.81
CA ALA A 111 1.95 -18.50 4.50
C ALA A 111 1.10 -17.25 4.26
N PHE A 112 1.29 -16.59 3.12
CA PHE A 112 0.43 -15.48 2.74
C PHE A 112 -0.90 -16.02 2.22
N ASP A 113 -1.97 -15.67 2.91
CA ASP A 113 -3.33 -16.15 2.65
C ASP A 113 -4.37 -15.01 2.77
N ASN A 114 -5.65 -15.37 2.77
CA ASN A 114 -6.76 -14.42 2.97
C ASN A 114 -6.75 -13.77 4.37
N ALA A 115 -6.14 -14.40 5.38
CA ALA A 115 -6.07 -13.86 6.74
C ALA A 115 -4.84 -12.94 6.93
N THR A 116 -3.89 -13.00 6.01
CA THR A 116 -2.68 -12.20 6.04
C THR A 116 -2.99 -10.73 5.74
N PRO A 117 -2.59 -9.79 6.59
CA PRO A 117 -2.84 -8.36 6.37
C PRO A 117 -2.30 -7.86 5.03
N LYS A 118 -3.11 -7.04 4.35
CA LYS A 118 -2.71 -6.34 3.13
C LYS A 118 -2.54 -4.86 3.43
N SER A 119 -1.38 -4.31 3.08
CA SER A 119 -1.15 -2.86 3.23
C SER A 119 -1.80 -2.07 2.10
N PHE A 120 -1.89 -2.65 0.92
CA PHE A 120 -2.56 -2.05 -0.22
C PHE A 120 -3.89 -2.76 -0.45
N LYS A 121 -4.93 -2.03 -0.85
CA LYS A 121 -6.24 -2.62 -1.13
C LYS A 121 -6.80 -2.08 -2.44
N MET A 122 -7.55 -2.92 -3.13
CA MET A 122 -8.13 -2.66 -4.43
C MET A 122 -9.50 -2.00 -4.29
N ASN A 123 -9.77 -0.98 -5.08
CA ASN A 123 -11.03 -0.26 -5.09
C ASN A 123 -12.24 -1.21 -5.31
N SER A 124 -13.11 -1.32 -4.30
CA SER A 124 -14.30 -2.17 -4.34
C SER A 124 -15.44 -1.58 -5.18
N TYR A 125 -15.42 -0.27 -5.45
CA TYR A 125 -16.41 0.37 -6.30
C TYR A 125 -16.24 0.00 -7.77
N LEU A 126 -15.18 -0.71 -8.15
CA LEU A 126 -15.04 -1.26 -9.51
C LEU A 126 -15.90 -2.52 -9.71
N ASP A 127 -16.50 -3.08 -8.64
CA ASP A 127 -17.48 -4.18 -8.69
C ASP A 127 -18.92 -3.66 -8.41
N ALA A 128 -19.62 -3.18 -9.45
CA ALA A 128 -20.98 -2.63 -9.34
C ALA A 128 -22.05 -3.65 -8.89
N ALA A 129 -21.77 -4.96 -8.88
CA ALA A 129 -22.83 -5.95 -8.84
C ALA A 129 -22.77 -6.93 -7.66
N LYS A 130 -21.75 -6.85 -6.78
CA LYS A 130 -21.51 -7.85 -5.71
C LYS A 130 -21.58 -9.29 -6.25
N ARG A 131 -21.16 -9.49 -7.49
CA ARG A 131 -21.22 -10.76 -8.24
C ARG A 131 -19.93 -10.91 -9.04
N PRO A 132 -19.47 -12.14 -9.34
CA PRO A 132 -18.21 -12.37 -10.03
C PRO A 132 -18.32 -11.91 -11.50
N ARG A 133 -18.19 -10.61 -11.75
CA ARG A 133 -17.95 -10.03 -13.07
C ARG A 133 -16.96 -8.89 -12.90
N HIS A 134 -15.72 -9.31 -12.95
CA HIS A 134 -14.49 -8.54 -13.02
C HIS A 134 -14.62 -7.36 -13.98
N TYR A 135 -14.22 -6.20 -13.50
CA TYR A 135 -14.25 -4.96 -14.25
C TYR A 135 -13.39 -5.05 -15.51
N ARG A 136 -13.92 -4.65 -16.67
CA ARG A 136 -13.15 -4.62 -17.91
C ARG A 136 -12.55 -3.22 -18.09
N LEU A 137 -11.22 -3.10 -18.19
CA LEU A 137 -10.51 -1.82 -18.38
C LEU A 137 -11.10 -1.00 -19.53
N GLY A 138 -11.35 -1.63 -20.69
CA GLY A 138 -11.95 -0.98 -21.86
C GLY A 138 -13.43 -0.57 -21.71
N SER A 139 -14.05 -0.78 -20.54
CA SER A 139 -15.41 -0.28 -20.25
C SER A 139 -15.43 1.17 -19.75
N ILE A 140 -14.28 1.72 -19.33
CA ILE A 140 -14.17 3.14 -19.00
C ILE A 140 -14.26 3.91 -20.31
N ARG A 141 -15.19 4.86 -20.38
CA ARG A 141 -15.35 5.74 -21.53
C ARG A 141 -14.94 7.15 -21.10
N GLY A 142 -14.15 7.82 -21.95
CA GLY A 142 -13.92 9.26 -21.83
C GLY A 142 -12.57 9.70 -21.26
N GLY A 143 -11.54 8.84 -21.21
CA GLY A 143 -10.17 9.28 -20.93
C GLY A 143 -9.89 9.68 -19.46
N ARG A 144 -10.80 9.31 -18.54
CA ARG A 144 -10.71 9.65 -17.11
C ARG A 144 -10.23 8.48 -16.25
N GLU A 145 -9.70 7.43 -16.88
CA GLU A 145 -9.01 6.31 -16.21
C GLU A 145 -7.92 6.81 -15.27
N ALA A 146 -7.25 7.91 -15.66
CA ALA A 146 -6.17 8.54 -14.89
C ALA A 146 -6.59 9.11 -13.54
N GLU A 147 -7.88 9.34 -13.32
CA GLU A 147 -8.39 9.91 -12.06
C GLU A 147 -8.91 8.81 -11.12
N VAL A 148 -9.38 7.68 -11.67
CA VAL A 148 -10.06 6.65 -10.89
C VAL A 148 -9.04 5.79 -10.15
N VAL A 149 -9.18 5.71 -8.83
CA VAL A 149 -8.32 4.89 -7.97
C VAL A 149 -8.54 3.41 -8.26
N LEU A 150 -7.45 2.69 -8.48
CA LEU A 150 -7.38 1.24 -8.58
C LEU A 150 -6.93 0.62 -7.26
N PHE A 151 -5.82 1.10 -6.68
CA PHE A 151 -5.33 0.67 -5.37
C PHE A 151 -5.00 1.87 -4.48
N ALA A 152 -5.11 1.73 -3.17
CA ALA A 152 -4.53 2.72 -2.25
C ALA A 152 -4.00 2.08 -0.95
N ASP A 153 -3.26 2.88 -0.21
CA ASP A 153 -2.87 2.60 1.17
C ASP A 153 -4.09 2.42 2.07
N ALA A 154 -4.18 1.28 2.74
CA ALA A 154 -5.21 0.97 3.73
C ALA A 154 -4.66 0.19 4.91
N VAL A 155 -5.09 0.49 6.14
CA VAL A 155 -4.54 -0.14 7.36
C VAL A 155 -4.83 -1.64 7.41
N ALA A 156 -3.77 -2.38 7.73
CA ALA A 156 -3.72 -3.84 7.61
C ALA A 156 -4.19 -4.56 8.89
N GLY A 157 -4.35 -3.87 10.02
CA GLY A 157 -4.61 -4.51 11.32
C GLY A 157 -5.86 -4.07 12.11
N GLU A 158 -6.40 -2.86 11.91
CA GLU A 158 -7.21 -2.23 12.97
C GLU A 158 -8.72 -2.15 12.71
N THR A 159 -9.16 -2.30 11.45
CA THR A 159 -10.58 -2.11 11.07
C THR A 159 -11.32 -3.39 10.71
N GLY A 160 -10.71 -4.56 10.90
CA GLY A 160 -11.20 -5.84 10.35
C GLY A 160 -11.07 -5.93 8.82
N MET A 161 -11.17 -4.80 8.10
CA MET A 161 -10.93 -4.65 6.67
C MET A 161 -9.47 -4.94 6.27
N GLY A 162 -8.52 -4.94 7.20
CA GLY A 162 -7.09 -5.13 6.94
C GLY A 162 -6.70 -6.51 6.38
N GLN A 163 -7.52 -7.53 6.66
CA GLN A 163 -7.38 -8.87 6.10
C GLN A 163 -7.94 -8.95 4.66
N TRP A 164 -8.88 -8.09 4.33
CA TRP A 164 -9.58 -8.15 3.06
C TRP A 164 -8.85 -7.32 2.01
N GLY A 165 -8.80 -7.82 0.78
CA GLY A 165 -8.15 -7.11 -0.32
C GLY A 165 -8.92 -5.91 -0.86
N HIS A 166 -10.12 -5.63 -0.34
CA HIS A 166 -11.06 -4.64 -0.89
C HIS A 166 -10.97 -3.30 -0.17
N LEU A 167 -11.17 -2.22 -0.92
CA LEU A 167 -11.04 -0.84 -0.47
C LEU A 167 -12.32 -0.07 -0.77
N VAL A 168 -13.01 0.30 0.29
CA VAL A 168 -14.02 1.37 0.27
C VAL A 168 -13.37 2.70 0.64
N GLY A 169 -14.03 3.81 0.35
CA GLY A 169 -13.49 5.14 0.66
C GLY A 169 -13.12 5.31 2.13
N SER A 170 -13.92 4.78 3.05
CA SER A 170 -13.64 4.81 4.50
C SER A 170 -12.48 3.90 4.95
N GLY A 171 -11.95 3.05 4.06
CA GLY A 171 -10.86 2.12 4.36
C GLY A 171 -9.47 2.70 4.13
N VAL A 172 -9.37 3.90 3.54
CA VAL A 172 -8.10 4.63 3.37
C VAL A 172 -7.70 5.25 4.70
N SER A 173 -6.43 5.08 5.09
CA SER A 173 -5.91 5.66 6.33
C SER A 173 -4.45 6.07 6.16
N ASP A 174 -4.11 7.19 6.79
CA ASP A 174 -2.78 7.79 6.82
C ASP A 174 -1.97 7.38 8.06
N GLU A 175 -2.48 6.48 8.92
CA GLU A 175 -1.77 5.99 10.11
C GLU A 175 -0.36 5.48 9.80
N ARG A 176 -0.17 4.86 8.63
CA ARG A 176 1.16 4.41 8.17
C ARG A 176 2.07 5.53 7.68
N HIS A 177 1.47 6.57 7.12
CA HIS A 177 2.14 7.69 6.48
C HIS A 177 1.46 8.99 6.95
N PRO A 178 1.79 9.48 8.16
CA PRO A 178 1.02 10.55 8.79
C PRO A 178 0.82 11.76 7.87
N GLY A 179 -0.44 12.13 7.67
CA GLY A 179 -0.86 13.29 6.88
C GLY A 179 -0.95 13.07 5.37
N ALA A 180 -0.59 11.89 4.84
CA ALA A 180 -0.77 11.62 3.43
C ALA A 180 -0.69 10.14 3.01
N VAL A 181 -1.48 9.74 2.03
CA VAL A 181 -1.52 8.37 1.51
C VAL A 181 -0.90 8.25 0.13
N ASN A 182 -0.65 7.01 -0.31
CA ASN A 182 -0.36 6.71 -1.71
C ASN A 182 -1.59 6.05 -2.34
N ALA A 183 -1.97 6.53 -3.52
CA ALA A 183 -3.01 5.96 -4.36
C ALA A 183 -2.44 5.67 -5.75
N LEU A 184 -2.99 4.66 -6.41
CA LEU A 184 -2.67 4.29 -7.78
C LEU A 184 -3.95 4.35 -8.59
N CYS A 185 -3.92 5.05 -9.70
CA CYS A 185 -5.03 5.19 -10.62
C CYS A 185 -5.07 4.05 -11.67
N LEU A 186 -6.19 3.92 -12.38
CA LEU A 186 -6.40 2.87 -13.38
C LEU A 186 -5.49 2.98 -14.61
N ASP A 187 -4.92 4.15 -14.88
CA ASP A 187 -3.89 4.37 -15.90
C ASP A 187 -2.48 3.91 -15.47
N GLY A 188 -2.33 3.44 -14.23
CA GLY A 188 -1.05 3.05 -13.64
C GLY A 188 -0.26 4.21 -13.02
N HIS A 189 -0.78 5.44 -13.02
CA HIS A 189 -0.15 6.56 -12.34
C HIS A 189 -0.26 6.42 -10.83
N THR A 190 0.85 6.61 -10.11
CA THR A 190 0.88 6.57 -8.65
C THR A 190 0.86 8.00 -8.10
N GLN A 191 -0.25 8.38 -7.49
CA GLN A 191 -0.36 9.60 -6.69
C GLN A 191 0.25 9.35 -5.31
N SER A 192 1.53 9.63 -5.15
CA SER A 192 2.15 9.73 -3.84
C SER A 192 1.78 11.05 -3.18
N SER A 193 1.53 11.07 -1.89
CA SER A 193 1.30 12.31 -1.12
C SER A 193 -0.05 12.99 -1.28
N VAL A 194 -1.09 12.21 -1.56
CA VAL A 194 -2.47 12.70 -1.41
C VAL A 194 -2.69 13.07 0.05
N ARG A 195 -2.89 14.36 0.33
CA ARG A 195 -3.06 14.87 1.69
C ARG A 195 -4.34 14.31 2.29
N THR A 196 -4.28 13.98 3.57
CA THR A 196 -5.47 13.60 4.34
C THR A 196 -6.48 14.75 4.29
N PRO A 197 -7.74 14.49 3.90
CA PRO A 197 -8.78 15.52 3.88
C PRO A 197 -9.01 16.08 5.28
N GLU A 198 -9.31 17.37 5.40
CA GLU A 198 -9.57 18.01 6.71
C GLU A 198 -10.73 17.32 7.45
N ASP A 199 -11.75 16.85 6.72
CA ASP A 199 -12.90 16.13 7.26
C ASP A 199 -12.66 14.61 7.42
N GLY A 200 -11.48 14.10 7.05
CA GLY A 200 -11.15 12.66 7.05
C GLY A 200 -11.93 11.82 6.01
N ARG A 201 -12.75 12.45 5.15
CA ARG A 201 -13.62 11.78 4.18
C ARG A 201 -12.92 11.47 2.86
N TRP A 202 -12.18 10.37 2.83
CA TRP A 202 -11.51 9.88 1.62
C TRP A 202 -12.45 9.52 0.46
N SER A 203 -13.73 9.23 0.74
CA SER A 203 -14.74 9.00 -0.30
C SER A 203 -14.98 10.22 -1.20
N GLN A 204 -14.69 11.43 -0.72
CA GLN A 204 -14.86 12.68 -1.46
C GLN A 204 -13.54 13.22 -2.02
N ALA A 205 -12.41 12.75 -1.49
CA ALA A 205 -11.09 13.26 -1.84
C ALA A 205 -10.43 12.54 -3.01
N LEU A 206 -10.87 11.34 -3.31
CA LEU A 206 -10.37 10.52 -4.41
C LEU A 206 -11.54 10.15 -5.33
N THR A 207 -11.25 9.94 -6.61
CA THR A 207 -12.25 9.46 -7.56
C THR A 207 -12.33 7.93 -7.47
N TRP A 208 -13.43 7.43 -6.91
CA TRP A 208 -13.64 5.99 -6.72
C TRP A 208 -14.41 5.34 -7.86
N VAL A 209 -15.24 6.12 -8.55
CA VAL A 209 -16.17 5.62 -9.54
C VAL A 209 -15.97 6.39 -10.85
N PRO A 210 -15.89 5.71 -12.01
CA PRO A 210 -15.85 6.38 -13.29
C PRO A 210 -17.10 7.28 -13.51
N PRO A 211 -16.95 8.52 -14.00
CA PRO A 211 -18.09 9.40 -14.28
C PRO A 211 -19.07 8.79 -15.28
N GLY A 212 -20.37 8.90 -15.02
CA GLY A 212 -21.43 8.34 -15.89
C GLY A 212 -21.69 6.84 -15.67
N TRP A 213 -21.03 6.23 -14.70
CA TRP A 213 -21.31 4.86 -14.30
C TRP A 213 -22.42 4.80 -13.25
N ALA A 214 -23.48 4.05 -13.54
CA ALA A 214 -24.68 3.92 -12.69
C ALA A 214 -24.46 3.09 -11.41
N GLY A 215 -23.21 2.73 -11.09
CA GLY A 215 -22.82 1.94 -9.91
C GLY A 215 -22.09 2.74 -8.82
N GLY A 216 -22.10 4.08 -8.89
CA GLY A 216 -21.60 4.93 -7.80
C GLY A 216 -22.59 5.08 -6.65
N PRO A 217 -22.12 5.49 -5.46
CA PRO A 217 -22.89 5.47 -4.20
C PRO A 217 -24.21 6.25 -4.25
#